data_AF-A0A946UX41-F1
#
_entry.id   AF-A0A946UX41-F1
#
_cell.length_a   1.000
_cell.length_b   1.000
_cell.length_c   1.000
_cell.angle_alpha   90.00
_cell.angle_beta   90.00
_cell.angle_gamma   90.00
#
_symmetry.space_group_name_H-M   'P 1'
#
loop_
_entity.id
_entity.type
_entity.pdbx_description
1 polymer ?
#
loop_
_entity_poly.entity_id
_entity_poly.type
_entity_poly.pdbx_seq_one_letter_code
_entity_poly.pdbx_strand_id
1 'polypeptide(L)'
;MNLLDLLKATGGGESVGQIAKSVGLGSSDTSKLVEALAPALMRGLQKNTASDDGLAGLRSALESGGHSRYLDDPSLMRSKKTRRDGNKILGHIFGSKDVSRNVAAATSQETGIDPGLIKKALPLLATLAMGAMSKQSSGGRDLGRSAKSGGLGPLGDIIGSLGGGASKSGLDDILGMARKFF
;
A
#
# COMPACT_ATOMS: atom_id res chain seq x y z
N MET A 1 4.98 12.94 4.24
CA MET A 1 4.04 11.80 4.41
C MET A 1 4.70 10.76 5.29
N ASN A 2 4.09 10.39 6.42
CA ASN A 2 4.63 9.34 7.29
C ASN A 2 4.09 7.96 6.86
N LEU A 3 4.76 6.88 7.28
CA LEU A 3 4.31 5.51 7.03
C LEU A 3 2.88 5.28 7.56
N LEU A 4 2.56 5.82 8.73
CA LEU A 4 1.22 5.72 9.31
C LEU A 4 0.14 6.36 8.43
N ASP A 5 0.41 7.53 7.88
CA ASP A 5 -0.52 8.23 7.00
C ASP A 5 -0.73 7.46 5.71
N LEU A 6 0.36 6.92 5.15
CA LEU A 6 0.32 6.05 3.98
C LEU A 6 -0.53 4.81 4.24
N LEU A 7 -0.31 4.12 5.36
CA LEU A 7 -1.09 2.93 5.73
C LEU A 7 -2.57 3.25 5.90
N LYS A 8 -2.92 4.39 6.50
CA LYS A 8 -4.31 4.84 6.60
C LYS A 8 -4.90 5.11 5.20
N ALA A 9 -4.17 5.82 4.35
CA ALA A 9 -4.60 6.18 3.00
C ALA A 9 -4.80 4.95 2.09
N THR A 10 -4.03 3.88 2.27
CA THR A 10 -4.13 2.66 1.46
C THR A 10 -5.01 1.57 2.07
N GLY A 11 -5.71 1.83 3.17
CA GLY A 11 -6.58 0.83 3.84
C GLY A 11 -5.83 -0.23 4.66
N GLY A 12 -4.59 0.03 5.06
CA GLY A 12 -3.75 -0.90 5.82
C GLY A 12 -4.18 -1.17 7.26
N GLY A 13 -5.19 -0.47 7.78
CA GLY A 13 -5.66 -0.62 9.16
C GLY A 13 -6.09 -2.05 9.51
N GLU A 14 -6.79 -2.73 8.60
CA GLU A 14 -7.22 -4.11 8.84
C GLU A 14 -6.03 -5.08 8.90
N SER A 15 -5.03 -4.87 8.04
CA SER A 15 -3.79 -5.63 8.04
C SER A 15 -2.98 -5.43 9.31
N VAL A 16 -2.91 -4.20 9.83
CA VAL A 16 -2.31 -3.91 11.14
C VAL A 16 -3.02 -4.71 12.25
N GLY A 17 -4.36 -4.76 12.21
CA GLY A 17 -5.15 -5.59 13.13
C GLY A 17 -4.85 -7.09 13.01
N GLN A 18 -4.59 -7.60 11.81
CA GLN A 18 -4.19 -9.01 11.62
C GLN A 18 -2.76 -9.27 12.11
N ILE A 19 -1.84 -8.31 11.96
CA ILE A 19 -0.49 -8.39 12.54
C ILE A 19 -0.60 -8.50 14.07
N ALA A 20 -1.37 -7.62 14.71
CA ALA A 20 -1.62 -7.63 16.15
C ALA A 20 -2.09 -9.02 16.63
N LYS A 21 -3.13 -9.56 15.98
CA LYS A 21 -3.68 -10.89 16.27
C LYS A 21 -2.67 -12.01 16.05
N SER A 22 -1.81 -11.90 15.04
CA SER A 22 -0.82 -12.93 14.70
C SER A 22 0.35 -12.99 15.69
N VAL A 23 0.68 -11.83 16.30
CA VAL A 23 1.79 -11.69 17.25
C VAL A 23 1.30 -11.79 18.69
N GLY A 24 0.00 -11.60 18.94
CA GLY A 24 -0.59 -11.63 20.28
C GLY A 24 -0.53 -10.27 20.98
N LEU A 25 -0.51 -9.17 20.23
CA LEU A 25 -0.51 -7.81 20.76
C LEU A 25 -1.93 -7.24 20.83
N GLY A 26 -2.19 -6.44 21.87
CA GLY A 26 -3.39 -5.62 21.96
C GLY A 26 -3.36 -4.43 20.99
N SER A 27 -4.50 -3.77 20.81
CA SER A 27 -4.62 -2.59 19.92
C SER A 27 -3.67 -1.46 20.36
N SER A 28 -3.60 -1.16 21.66
CA SER A 28 -2.72 -0.10 22.20
C SER A 28 -1.23 -0.38 21.91
N ASP A 29 -0.75 -1.59 22.22
CA ASP A 29 0.64 -1.97 21.97
C ASP A 29 0.96 -2.02 20.48
N THR A 30 -0.01 -2.40 19.64
CA THR A 30 0.15 -2.37 18.19
C THR A 30 0.35 -0.95 17.68
N SER A 31 -0.45 0.02 18.14
CA SER A 31 -0.28 1.43 17.76
C SER A 31 1.10 1.95 18.17
N LYS A 32 1.50 1.73 19.43
CA LYS A 32 2.84 2.11 19.93
C LYS A 32 3.95 1.49 19.11
N LEU A 33 3.80 0.22 18.76
CA LEU A 33 4.77 -0.51 17.96
C LEU A 33 4.93 0.11 16.56
N VAL A 34 3.83 0.41 15.87
CA VAL A 34 3.89 1.03 14.54
C VAL A 34 4.48 2.44 14.62
N GLU A 35 4.11 3.22 15.63
CA GLU A 35 4.65 4.57 15.88
C GLU A 35 6.16 4.54 16.13
N ALA A 36 6.65 3.62 16.96
CA ALA A 36 8.08 3.50 17.26
C ALA A 36 8.90 2.94 16.08
N LEU A 37 8.33 2.05 15.27
CA LEU A 37 9.04 1.42 14.14
C LEU A 37 9.03 2.26 12.87
N ALA A 38 7.99 3.08 12.65
CA ALA A 38 7.83 3.85 11.43
C ALA A 38 9.06 4.74 11.11
N PRO A 39 9.63 5.52 12.06
CA PRO A 39 10.81 6.35 11.79
C PRO A 39 12.04 5.52 11.41
N ALA A 40 12.23 4.35 12.03
CA ALA A 40 13.35 3.48 11.71
C ALA A 40 13.21 2.91 10.29
N LEU A 41 12.03 2.39 9.92
CA LEU A 41 11.77 1.87 8.58
C LEU A 41 11.95 2.96 7.51
N MET A 42 11.45 4.17 7.75
CA MET A 42 11.61 5.30 6.82
C MET A 42 13.08 5.70 6.65
N ARG A 43 13.84 5.81 7.74
CA ARG A 43 15.28 6.12 7.67
C ARG A 43 16.08 5.04 6.95
N GLY A 44 15.79 3.77 7.21
CA GLY A 44 16.40 2.65 6.50
C GLY A 44 16.12 2.72 5.00
N LEU A 45 14.87 2.96 4.64
CA LEU A 45 14.47 3.10 3.24
C LEU A 45 15.19 4.26 2.56
N GLN A 46 15.18 5.46 3.18
CA GLN A 46 15.88 6.65 2.68
C GLN A 46 17.37 6.37 2.46
N LYS A 47 18.03 5.72 3.43
CA LYS A 47 19.44 5.34 3.33
C LYS A 47 19.69 4.37 2.18
N ASN A 48 18.82 3.38 1.99
CA ASN A 48 18.95 2.43 0.89
C ASN A 48 18.74 3.10 -0.48
N THR A 49 17.72 3.96 -0.61
CA THR A 49 17.43 4.69 -1.86
C THR A 49 18.40 5.80 -2.19
N ALA A 50 19.29 6.17 -1.25
CA ALA A 50 20.35 7.15 -1.51
C ALA A 50 21.47 6.58 -2.41
N SER A 51 21.47 5.28 -2.68
CA SER A 51 22.40 4.60 -3.58
C SER A 51 21.67 4.06 -4.82
N ASP A 52 22.33 4.08 -5.98
CA ASP A 52 21.76 3.59 -7.24
C ASP A 52 21.35 2.11 -7.15
N ASP A 53 22.20 1.27 -6.54
CA ASP A 53 21.93 -0.15 -6.32
C ASP A 53 20.73 -0.37 -5.39
N GLY A 54 20.64 0.39 -4.30
CA GLY A 54 19.54 0.27 -3.35
C GLY A 54 18.21 0.75 -3.94
N LEU A 55 18.24 1.79 -4.79
CA LEU A 55 17.08 2.25 -5.55
C LEU A 55 16.62 1.21 -6.58
N ALA A 56 17.55 0.62 -7.33
CA ALA A 56 17.26 -0.45 -8.29
C ALA A 56 16.68 -1.69 -7.59
N GLY A 57 17.25 -2.09 -6.46
CA GLY A 57 16.76 -3.20 -5.64
C GLY A 57 15.35 -2.94 -5.09
N LEU A 58 15.08 -1.72 -4.62
CA LEU A 58 13.75 -1.34 -4.15
C LEU A 58 12.73 -1.39 -5.30
N ARG A 59 13.07 -0.85 -6.47
CA ARG A 59 12.22 -0.88 -7.65
C ARG A 59 11.89 -2.31 -8.06
N SER A 60 12.90 -3.18 -8.11
CA SER A 60 12.71 -4.60 -8.39
C SER A 60 11.79 -5.27 -7.38
N ALA A 61 11.94 -4.98 -6.07
CA ALA A 61 11.06 -5.51 -5.03
C ALA A 61 9.60 -5.02 -5.18
N LEU A 62 9.39 -3.75 -5.56
CA LEU A 62 8.07 -3.19 -5.83
C LEU A 62 7.42 -3.82 -7.06
N GLU A 63 8.17 -4.03 -8.14
CA GLU A 63 7.66 -4.59 -9.40
C GLU A 63 7.40 -6.10 -9.32
N SER A 64 8.27 -6.86 -8.67
CA SER A 64 8.21 -8.34 -8.62
C SER A 64 7.42 -8.90 -7.44
N GLY A 65 7.24 -8.12 -6.38
CA GLY A 65 6.80 -8.62 -5.08
C GLY A 65 5.30 -8.88 -4.96
N GLY A 66 4.48 -8.21 -5.78
CA GLY A 66 3.02 -8.23 -5.67
C GLY A 66 2.54 -7.92 -4.25
N HIS A 67 3.20 -6.97 -3.58
CA HIS A 67 3.04 -6.72 -2.16
C HIS A 67 1.70 -6.04 -1.82
N SER A 68 1.02 -5.43 -2.79
CA SER A 68 -0.33 -4.86 -2.61
C SER A 68 -1.34 -5.88 -2.08
N ARG A 69 -1.19 -7.17 -2.43
CA ARG A 69 -2.06 -8.27 -1.97
C ARG A 69 -2.16 -8.37 -0.45
N TYR A 70 -1.16 -7.86 0.26
CA TYR A 70 -1.14 -7.86 1.72
C TYR A 70 -2.11 -6.86 2.34
N LEU A 71 -2.48 -5.82 1.58
CA LEU A 71 -3.55 -4.90 1.91
C LEU A 71 -4.90 -5.45 1.45
N ASP A 72 -4.93 -6.08 0.27
CA ASP A 72 -6.17 -6.59 -0.33
C ASP A 72 -6.69 -7.85 0.39
N ASP A 73 -5.79 -8.69 0.92
CA ASP A 73 -6.09 -9.86 1.72
C ASP A 73 -5.30 -9.83 3.05
N PRO A 74 -5.87 -9.17 4.09
CA PRO A 74 -5.25 -9.08 5.41
C PRO A 74 -4.98 -10.44 6.08
N SER A 75 -5.69 -11.51 5.67
CA SER A 75 -5.50 -12.84 6.25
C SER A 75 -4.09 -13.39 5.97
N LEU A 76 -3.46 -12.94 4.87
CA LEU A 76 -2.10 -13.30 4.50
C LEU A 76 -1.06 -12.87 5.53
N MET A 77 -1.34 -11.87 6.38
CA MET A 77 -0.44 -11.43 7.45
C MET A 77 -0.03 -12.56 8.40
N ARG A 78 -0.87 -13.59 8.54
CA ARG A 78 -0.60 -14.74 9.43
C ARG A 78 0.37 -15.74 8.80
N SER A 79 0.55 -15.69 7.48
CA SER A 79 1.30 -16.70 6.74
C SER A 79 2.81 -16.65 7.00
N LYS A 80 3.47 -17.81 6.95
CA LYS A 80 4.94 -17.90 6.99
C LYS A 80 5.58 -17.22 5.77
N LYS A 81 4.89 -17.21 4.63
CA LYS A 81 5.35 -16.56 3.40
C LYS A 81 5.51 -15.05 3.59
N THR A 82 4.50 -14.39 4.17
CA THR A 82 4.54 -12.95 4.45
C THR A 82 5.70 -12.59 5.37
N ARG A 83 5.93 -13.34 6.45
CA ARG A 83 7.10 -13.13 7.31
C ARG A 83 8.42 -13.27 6.56
N ARG A 84 8.55 -14.28 5.69
CA ARG A 84 9.76 -14.47 4.87
C ARG A 84 9.97 -13.31 3.90
N ASP A 85 8.91 -12.86 3.24
CA ASP A 85 8.97 -11.74 2.29
C ASP A 85 9.35 -10.45 3.03
N GLY A 86 8.82 -10.24 4.24
CA GLY A 86 9.18 -9.15 5.14
C GLY A 86 10.65 -9.15 5.55
N ASN A 87 11.21 -10.32 5.85
CA ASN A 87 12.63 -10.43 6.17
C ASN A 87 13.53 -10.06 4.98
N LYS A 88 13.12 -10.37 3.74
CA LYS A 88 13.84 -9.93 2.54
C LYS A 88 13.78 -8.41 2.39
N ILE A 89 12.60 -7.82 2.56
CA ILE A 89 12.39 -6.38 2.53
C ILE A 89 13.26 -5.68 3.57
N LEU A 90 13.28 -6.18 4.81
CA LEU A 90 14.16 -5.65 5.86
C LEU A 90 15.65 -5.76 5.49
N GLY A 91 16.04 -6.81 4.78
CA GLY A 91 17.40 -6.94 4.23
C GLY A 91 17.76 -5.80 3.26
N HIS A 92 16.81 -5.39 2.41
CA HIS A 92 17.00 -4.24 1.53
C HIS A 92 16.94 -2.90 2.28
N ILE A 93 15.98 -2.73 3.20
CA ILE A 93 15.79 -1.47 3.94
C ILE A 93 16.96 -1.21 4.91
N PHE A 94 17.40 -2.23 5.64
CA PHE A 94 18.38 -2.06 6.71
C PHE A 94 19.78 -2.56 6.35
N GLY A 95 19.94 -3.23 5.21
CA GLY A 95 21.21 -3.81 4.74
C GLY A 95 21.67 -5.04 5.52
N SER A 96 21.34 -5.15 6.81
CA SER A 96 21.70 -6.29 7.65
C SER A 96 20.62 -6.66 8.67
N LYS A 97 20.64 -7.92 9.07
CA LYS A 97 19.78 -8.43 10.15
C LYS A 97 20.14 -7.81 11.49
N ASP A 98 21.38 -7.39 11.70
CA ASP A 98 21.82 -6.79 12.95
C ASP A 98 21.22 -5.40 13.16
N VAL A 99 21.12 -4.59 12.09
CA VAL A 99 20.37 -3.34 12.15
C VAL A 99 18.89 -3.60 12.48
N SER A 100 18.27 -4.60 11.87
CA SER A 100 16.88 -4.98 12.17
C SER A 100 16.69 -5.40 13.64
N ARG A 101 17.66 -6.15 14.20
CA ARG A 101 17.67 -6.58 15.60
C ARG A 101 17.85 -5.41 16.56
N ASN A 102 18.73 -4.46 16.21
CA ASN A 102 18.97 -3.26 17.00
C ASN A 102 17.73 -2.35 17.01
N VAL A 103 17.05 -2.21 15.88
CA VAL A 103 15.75 -1.51 15.82
C VAL A 103 14.74 -2.19 16.74
N ALA A 104 14.62 -3.52 16.69
CA ALA A 104 13.72 -4.24 17.59
C ALA A 104 14.06 -4.06 19.08
N ALA A 105 15.36 -4.02 19.43
CA ALA A 105 15.80 -3.80 20.80
C ALA A 105 15.51 -2.37 21.28
N ALA A 106 15.80 -1.36 20.45
CA ALA A 106 15.49 0.04 20.75
C ALA A 106 13.99 0.26 20.92
N THR A 107 13.17 -0.30 20.03
CA THR A 107 11.70 -0.23 20.17
C THR A 107 11.19 -0.92 21.42
N SER A 108 11.82 -2.03 21.84
CA SER A 108 11.47 -2.70 23.10
C SER A 108 11.71 -1.79 24.31
N GLN A 109 12.85 -1.10 24.34
CA GLN A 109 13.19 -0.15 25.40
C GLN A 109 12.21 1.05 25.44
N GLU A 110 11.78 1.52 24.28
CA GLU A 110 10.87 2.66 24.16
C GLU A 110 9.42 2.31 24.52
N THR A 111 8.94 1.14 24.06
CA THR A 111 7.52 0.77 24.14
C THR A 111 7.19 -0.13 25.33
N GLY A 112 8.20 -0.78 25.93
CA GLY A 112 8.03 -1.84 26.93
C GLY A 112 7.54 -3.17 26.35
N ILE A 113 7.39 -3.29 25.02
CA ILE A 113 6.91 -4.52 24.36
C ILE A 113 8.05 -5.55 24.31
N ASP A 114 7.72 -6.82 24.52
CA ASP A 114 8.67 -7.93 24.46
C ASP A 114 9.45 -7.93 23.11
N PRO A 115 10.80 -8.00 23.15
CA PRO A 115 11.61 -7.96 21.94
C PRO A 115 11.36 -9.16 21.01
N GLY A 116 10.91 -10.30 21.52
CA GLY A 116 10.50 -11.46 20.73
C GLY A 116 9.23 -11.20 19.92
N LEU A 117 8.26 -10.47 20.48
CA LEU A 117 7.06 -10.03 19.78
C LEU A 117 7.40 -9.00 18.70
N ILE A 118 8.25 -8.02 19.02
CA ILE A 118 8.71 -7.02 18.04
C ILE A 118 9.44 -7.70 16.87
N LYS A 119 10.33 -8.66 17.13
CA LYS A 119 11.02 -9.43 16.08
C LYS A 119 10.06 -10.22 15.18
N LYS A 120 8.90 -10.65 15.70
CA LYS A 120 7.86 -11.32 14.90
C LYS A 120 7.04 -10.31 14.09
N ALA A 121 6.77 -9.14 14.64
CA ALA A 121 5.94 -8.11 14.03
C ALA A 121 6.69 -7.27 12.98
N LEU A 122 7.97 -6.97 13.21
CA LEU A 122 8.78 -6.09 12.36
C LEU A 122 8.79 -6.52 10.89
N PRO A 123 8.99 -7.80 10.52
CA PRO A 123 8.90 -8.24 9.13
C PRO A 123 7.50 -8.05 8.52
N LEU A 124 6.45 -8.24 9.32
CA LEU A 124 5.07 -8.07 8.85
C LEU A 124 4.76 -6.60 8.58
N LEU A 125 5.20 -5.70 9.47
CA LEU A 125 5.08 -4.25 9.26
C LEU A 125 5.88 -3.78 8.04
N ALA A 126 7.06 -4.36 7.80
CA ALA A 126 7.83 -4.08 6.59
C ALA A 126 7.11 -4.56 5.31
N THR A 127 6.48 -5.75 5.30
CA THR A 127 5.65 -6.18 4.17
C THR A 127 4.48 -5.25 3.91
N LEU A 128 3.85 -4.79 4.98
CA LEU A 128 2.68 -3.93 4.89
C LEU A 128 3.06 -2.54 4.38
N ALA A 129 4.18 -1.99 4.84
CA ALA A 129 4.75 -0.76 4.33
C ALA A 129 5.05 -0.86 2.83
N MET A 130 5.68 -1.95 2.39
CA MET A 130 5.92 -2.21 0.96
C MET A 130 4.63 -2.37 0.17
N GLY A 131 3.61 -3.02 0.72
CA GLY A 131 2.30 -3.14 0.11
C GLY A 131 1.65 -1.77 -0.11
N ALA A 132 1.72 -0.89 0.89
CA ALA A 132 1.17 0.46 0.82
C ALA A 132 1.90 1.34 -0.18
N MET A 133 3.23 1.26 -0.22
CA MET A 133 4.02 1.95 -1.26
C MET A 133 3.74 1.40 -2.66
N SER A 134 3.65 0.07 -2.80
CA SER A 134 3.29 -0.57 -4.06
C SER A 134 1.91 -0.11 -4.53
N LYS A 135 0.93 -0.01 -3.62
CA LYS A 135 -0.43 0.43 -3.93
C LYS A 135 -0.52 1.93 -4.21
N GLN A 136 0.30 2.76 -3.58
CA GLN A 136 0.39 4.18 -3.92
C GLN A 136 1.06 4.39 -5.29
N SER A 137 2.14 3.65 -5.58
CA SER A 137 2.83 3.69 -6.88
C SER A 137 1.96 3.14 -8.01
N SER A 138 1.20 2.06 -7.75
CA SER A 138 0.24 1.52 -8.71
C SER A 138 -1.02 2.38 -8.81
N GLY A 139 -1.50 2.98 -7.72
CA GLY A 139 -2.66 3.89 -7.73
C GLY A 139 -2.45 5.15 -8.56
N GLY A 140 -1.20 5.63 -8.66
CA GLY A 140 -0.81 6.65 -9.66
C GLY A 140 -0.75 6.11 -11.10
N ARG A 141 -0.55 4.80 -11.27
CA ARG A 141 -0.64 4.09 -12.56
C ARG A 141 -2.07 3.69 -12.92
N ASP A 142 -2.98 3.46 -11.99
CA ASP A 142 -4.40 3.16 -12.26
C ASP A 142 -5.14 4.41 -12.75
N LEU A 143 -4.72 5.61 -12.31
CA LEU A 143 -5.12 6.87 -12.93
C LEU A 143 -4.54 7.06 -14.35
N GLY A 144 -3.46 6.35 -14.70
CA GLY A 144 -2.85 6.33 -16.04
C GLY A 144 -3.22 5.11 -16.91
N ARG A 145 -3.84 4.08 -16.33
CA ARG A 145 -4.23 2.83 -17.02
C ARG A 145 -5.74 2.67 -17.16
N SER A 146 -6.55 3.44 -16.43
CA SER A 146 -7.96 3.67 -16.79
C SER A 146 -8.15 4.40 -18.13
N ALA A 147 -7.07 4.75 -18.83
CA ALA A 147 -7.15 5.24 -20.21
C ALA A 147 -7.12 4.14 -21.30
N LYS A 148 -7.02 2.83 -20.96
CA LYS A 148 -6.96 1.79 -22.03
C LYS A 148 -7.58 0.41 -21.76
N SER A 149 -8.53 0.27 -20.85
CA SER A 149 -9.40 -0.91 -20.85
C SER A 149 -10.78 -0.62 -20.27
N GLY A 150 -11.70 -0.17 -21.14
CA GLY A 150 -13.14 -0.44 -21.14
C GLY A 150 -13.87 -0.74 -19.82
N GLY A 151 -13.79 0.12 -18.82
CA GLY A 151 -14.56 0.00 -17.59
C GLY A 151 -14.58 1.31 -16.84
N LEU A 152 -15.64 2.09 -17.06
CA LEU A 152 -15.87 3.37 -16.38
C LEU A 152 -16.04 3.09 -14.88
N GLY A 153 -15.02 3.42 -14.08
CA GLY A 153 -15.18 3.56 -12.64
C GLY A 153 -16.03 4.78 -12.29
N PRO A 154 -16.30 5.05 -11.00
CA PRO A 154 -17.17 6.15 -10.55
C PRO A 154 -16.69 7.57 -10.91
N LEU A 155 -15.44 7.70 -11.39
CA LEU A 155 -14.94 8.95 -11.97
C LEU A 155 -15.30 9.10 -13.46
N GLY A 156 -15.57 8.00 -14.16
CA GLY A 156 -16.14 7.97 -15.51
C GLY A 156 -17.60 8.40 -15.54
N ASP A 157 -18.36 8.18 -14.46
CA ASP A 157 -19.73 8.71 -14.33
C ASP A 157 -19.73 10.24 -14.16
N ILE A 158 -18.76 10.79 -13.43
CA ILE A 158 -18.63 12.24 -13.23
C ILE A 158 -18.12 12.92 -14.51
N ILE A 159 -17.16 12.31 -15.22
CA ILE A 159 -16.70 12.81 -16.53
C ILE A 159 -17.73 12.60 -17.64
N GLY A 160 -18.53 11.53 -17.60
CA GLY A 160 -19.66 11.33 -18.50
C GLY A 160 -20.78 12.34 -18.24
N SER A 161 -21.01 12.70 -16.97
CA SER A 161 -21.95 13.74 -16.55
C SER A 161 -21.49 15.16 -16.91
N LEU A 162 -20.18 15.41 -17.01
CA LEU A 162 -19.65 16.75 -17.30
C LEU A 162 -19.23 16.93 -18.77
N GLY A 163 -18.91 15.84 -19.48
CA GLY A 163 -18.39 15.82 -20.85
C GLY A 163 -19.35 15.23 -21.89
N GLY A 164 -20.51 14.72 -21.50
CA GLY A 164 -21.55 14.17 -22.38
C GLY A 164 -22.51 15.21 -22.95
N GLY A 165 -22.00 16.36 -23.39
CA GLY A 165 -22.75 17.28 -24.23
C GLY A 165 -22.63 16.86 -25.70
N ALA A 166 -23.79 16.56 -26.30
CA ALA A 166 -24.04 16.31 -27.73
C ALA A 166 -24.01 14.85 -28.23
N SER A 167 -25.21 14.38 -28.58
CA SER A 167 -25.55 13.86 -29.92
C SER A 167 -26.25 12.50 -29.96
N LYS A 168 -27.48 12.41 -29.40
CA LYS A 168 -28.57 11.55 -29.91
C LYS A 168 -29.95 12.13 -29.55
N SER A 169 -30.30 13.30 -30.09
CA SER A 169 -31.70 13.78 -30.04
C SER A 169 -32.06 14.85 -31.09
N GLY A 170 -31.12 15.32 -31.92
CA GLY A 170 -31.39 16.44 -32.85
C GLY A 170 -31.76 16.04 -34.28
N LEU A 171 -31.36 14.86 -34.76
CA LEU A 171 -31.64 14.42 -36.14
C LEU A 171 -32.97 13.65 -36.26
N ASP A 172 -33.42 13.02 -35.18
CA ASP A 172 -34.66 12.25 -35.14
C ASP A 172 -35.91 13.16 -35.12
N ASP A 173 -35.82 14.31 -34.44
CA ASP A 173 -36.91 15.29 -34.36
C ASP A 173 -37.14 16.07 -35.67
N ILE A 174 -36.11 16.29 -36.48
CA ILE A 174 -36.25 17.01 -37.76
C ILE A 174 -36.84 16.10 -38.85
N LEU A 175 -36.47 14.81 -38.84
CA LEU A 175 -37.07 13.79 -39.71
C LEU A 175 -38.53 13.48 -39.34
N GLY A 176 -38.91 13.61 -38.06
CA GLY A 176 -40.30 13.50 -37.61
C GLY A 176 -41.18 14.69 -38.00
N MET A 177 -40.62 15.90 -38.07
CA MET A 177 -41.39 17.12 -38.33
C MET A 177 -41.69 17.35 -39.82
N ALA A 178 -40.83 16.89 -40.73
CA ALA A 178 -41.05 16.97 -42.18
C ALA A 178 -42.17 16.03 -42.69
N ARG A 179 -42.54 14.99 -41.92
CA ARG A 179 -43.58 14.02 -42.29
C ARG A 179 -45.00 14.44 -41.88
N LYS A 180 -45.17 15.58 -41.21
CA LYS A 180 -46.49 16.05 -40.74
C LYS A 180 -47.14 17.08 -41.67
N PHE A 181 -46.51 17.42 -42.79
CA PHE A 181 -47.02 18.43 -43.72
C PHE A 181 -47.15 17.97 -45.19
N PHE A 182 -47.08 16.66 -45.44
CA PHE A 182 -47.55 16.04 -46.68
C PHE A 182 -48.29 14.74 -46.39
#